data_AF-A0A948CUH4-F1
#
_entry.id   AF-A0A948CUH4-F1
#
_cell.length_a   1.000
_cell.length_b   1.000
_cell.length_c   1.000
_cell.angle_alpha   90.00
_cell.angle_beta   90.00
_cell.angle_gamma   90.00
#
_symmetry.space_group_name_H-M   'P 1'
#
loop_
_entity.id
_entity.type
_entity.pdbx_description
1 polymer ?
#
loop_
_entity_poly.entity_id
_entity_poly.type
_entity_poly.pdbx_seq_one_letter_code
_entity_poly.pdbx_strand_id
1 'polypeptide(L)'
;ESVATVDRIRLVDAAPADLEKGDDGLMRMRNGGVAPSSSEIRISAGSLESSNVNTVDAMVTMIALARQFEMQVKVMSAADSMAETGSRLLRME
;
A
#
# COMPACT_ATOMS: atom_id res chain seq x y z
N GLU A 1 24.20 18.59 39.25
CA GLU A 1 22.87 17.97 39.19
C GLU A 1 22.99 16.54 38.70
N SER A 2 22.49 15.58 39.49
CA SER A 2 22.36 14.19 39.06
C SER A 2 21.10 14.06 38.21
N VAL A 3 21.24 13.72 36.94
CA VAL A 3 20.10 13.41 36.07
C VAL A 3 19.45 12.13 36.62
N ALA A 4 18.28 12.27 37.25
CA ALA A 4 17.46 11.12 37.66
C ALA A 4 16.67 10.64 36.44
N THR A 5 16.89 9.39 36.04
CA THR A 5 16.09 8.76 34.98
C THR A 5 14.68 8.51 35.50
N VAL A 6 13.69 9.18 34.91
CA VAL A 6 12.28 9.08 35.33
C VAL A 6 11.63 7.80 34.77
N ASP A 7 11.78 7.55 33.47
CA ASP A 7 11.22 6.36 32.80
C ASP A 7 11.90 6.12 31.43
N ARG A 8 11.54 5.03 30.75
CA ARG A 8 12.03 4.65 29.42
C ARG A 8 10.89 4.21 28.51
N ILE A 9 10.92 4.69 27.26
CA ILE A 9 9.99 4.26 26.20
C ILE A 9 10.18 2.77 25.93
N ARG A 10 9.08 2.00 25.93
CA ARG A 10 9.08 0.61 25.50
C ARG A 10 9.18 0.54 23.98
N LEU A 11 10.24 -0.08 23.49
CA LEU A 11 10.44 -0.39 22.08
C LEU A 11 10.07 -1.84 21.82
N VAL A 12 9.54 -2.10 20.63
CA VAL A 12 9.02 -3.39 20.22
C VAL A 12 9.51 -3.65 18.80
N ASP A 13 10.01 -4.85 18.57
CA ASP A 13 10.30 -5.35 17.23
C ASP A 13 9.29 -6.46 16.93
N ALA A 14 8.42 -6.22 15.94
CA ALA A 14 7.38 -7.14 15.54
C ALA A 14 7.50 -7.40 14.04
N ALA A 15 7.37 -8.67 13.64
CA ALA A 15 7.45 -9.04 12.24
C ALA A 15 6.31 -8.36 11.45
N PRO A 16 6.59 -7.78 10.26
CA PRO A 16 5.55 -7.10 9.47
C PRO A 16 4.33 -7.96 9.14
N ALA A 17 4.50 -9.28 9.03
CA ALA A 17 3.41 -10.23 8.77
C ALA A 17 2.39 -10.33 9.92
N ASP A 18 2.84 -10.08 11.14
CA ASP A 18 2.02 -10.15 12.36
C ASP A 18 1.31 -8.84 12.67
N LEU A 19 1.60 -7.79 11.90
CA LEU A 19 1.04 -6.46 12.07
C LEU A 19 -0.09 -6.19 11.08
N GLU A 20 -1.05 -5.39 11.51
CA GLU A 20 -2.07 -4.80 10.67
C GLU A 20 -2.19 -3.31 10.94
N LYS A 21 -2.44 -2.55 9.89
CA LYS A 21 -2.65 -1.10 9.98
C LYS A 21 -4.13 -0.85 10.23
N GLY A 22 -4.45 -0.20 11.35
CA GLY A 22 -5.80 0.24 11.64
C GLY A 22 -6.23 1.42 10.78
N ASP A 23 -7.53 1.74 10.83
CA ASP A 23 -8.12 2.88 10.11
C ASP A 23 -7.58 4.23 10.60
N ASP A 24 -7.12 4.28 11.84
CA ASP A 24 -6.42 5.44 12.43
C ASP A 24 -4.95 5.55 12.00
N GLY A 25 -4.47 4.61 11.20
CA GLY A 25 -3.09 4.55 10.72
C GLY A 25 -2.09 3.98 11.72
N LEU A 26 -2.52 3.57 12.91
CA LEU A 26 -1.66 2.92 13.90
C LEU A 26 -1.53 1.42 13.61
N MET A 27 -0.34 0.87 13.85
CA MET A 27 -0.05 -0.55 13.69
C MET A 27 -0.50 -1.33 14.94
N ARG A 28 -1.16 -2.47 14.75
CA ARG A 28 -1.61 -3.36 15.82
C ARG A 28 -1.18 -4.79 15.50
N MET A 29 -1.01 -5.60 16.54
CA MET A 29 -0.85 -7.04 16.35
C MET A 29 -2.14 -7.63 15.81
N ARG A 30 -2.07 -8.43 14.75
CA ARG A 30 -3.22 -9.13 14.16
C ARG A 30 -3.94 -10.03 15.16
N ASN A 31 -3.22 -10.58 16.13
CA ASN A 31 -3.78 -11.43 17.18
C ASN A 31 -4.35 -10.64 18.38
N GLY A 32 -4.36 -9.30 18.32
CA GLY A 32 -4.80 -8.42 19.42
C GLY A 32 -3.90 -8.43 20.65
N GLY A 33 -2.76 -9.12 20.61
CA GLY A 33 -1.82 -9.25 21.71
C GLY A 33 -0.85 -8.08 21.83
N VAL A 34 -0.05 -8.11 22.89
CA VAL A 34 1.03 -7.13 23.11
C VAL A 34 2.34 -7.73 22.62
N ALA A 35 3.00 -7.06 21.69
CA ALA A 35 4.27 -7.51 21.15
C ALA A 35 5.42 -7.38 22.19
N PRO A 36 6.38 -8.31 22.21
CA PRO A 36 7.46 -8.32 23.20
C PRO A 36 8.37 -7.10 23.07
N SER A 37 8.92 -6.64 24.19
CA SER A 37 9.87 -5.53 24.16
C SER A 37 11.19 -5.94 23.52
N SER A 38 11.76 -5.10 22.66
CA SER A 38 13.07 -5.29 22.04
C SER A 38 14.10 -4.35 22.66
N SER A 39 15.31 -4.86 22.91
CA SER A 39 16.48 -4.08 23.37
C SER A 39 17.42 -3.67 22.25
N GLU A 40 17.18 -4.12 21.02
CA GLU A 40 18.09 -3.87 19.88
C GLU A 40 17.80 -2.52 19.20
N ILE A 41 16.58 -2.01 19.36
CA ILE A 41 16.13 -0.75 18.76
C ILE A 41 16.74 0.43 19.51
N ARG A 42 17.25 1.41 18.77
CA ARG A 42 17.79 2.67 19.30
C ARG A 42 16.96 3.85 18.81
N ILE A 43 16.78 4.85 19.66
CA ILE A 43 16.04 6.07 19.35
C ILE A 43 17.04 7.18 18.99
N SER A 44 16.81 7.87 17.88
CA SER A 44 17.48 9.15 17.57
C SER A 44 16.61 10.31 18.04
N ALA A 45 17.04 11.02 19.08
CA ALA A 45 16.28 12.15 19.62
C ALA A 45 16.29 13.35 18.66
N GLY A 46 15.15 14.04 18.53
CA GLY A 46 15.02 15.23 17.67
C GLY A 46 14.97 14.95 16.17
N SER A 47 14.84 13.68 15.77
CA SER A 47 14.66 13.26 14.37
C SER A 47 13.21 12.82 14.13
N LEU A 48 12.66 13.15 12.96
CA LEU A 48 11.36 12.65 12.50
C LEU A 48 11.55 11.77 11.27
N GLU A 49 10.92 10.61 11.27
CA GLU A 49 10.96 9.69 10.13
C GLU A 49 10.14 10.27 8.96
N SER A 50 10.76 10.30 7.78
CA SER A 50 10.09 10.72 6.54
C SER A 50 9.40 9.54 5.88
N SER A 51 8.46 9.81 4.98
CA SER A 51 7.85 8.78 4.15
C SER A 51 8.91 8.10 3.25
N ASN A 52 8.80 6.79 3.12
CA ASN A 52 9.61 6.00 2.19
C ASN A 52 9.07 6.01 0.74
N VAL A 53 8.11 6.89 0.43
CA VAL A 53 7.42 6.95 -0.88
C VAL A 53 8.06 8.03 -1.75
N ASN A 54 8.44 7.66 -2.98
CA ASN A 54 8.78 8.62 -4.03
C ASN A 54 7.53 9.01 -4.82
N THR A 55 7.13 10.28 -4.73
CA THR A 55 5.92 10.80 -5.37
C THR A 55 6.00 10.77 -6.90
N VAL A 56 7.18 10.95 -7.49
CA VAL A 56 7.36 10.94 -8.96
C VAL A 56 7.12 9.54 -9.51
N ASP A 57 7.73 8.53 -8.90
CA ASP A 57 7.57 7.12 -9.33
C ASP A 57 6.13 6.65 -9.15
N ALA A 58 5.48 7.07 -8.05
CA ALA A 58 4.07 6.78 -7.82
C ALA A 58 3.17 7.38 -8.91
N MET A 59 3.43 8.63 -9.32
CA MET A 59 2.67 9.28 -10.40
C MET A 59 2.88 8.59 -11.76
N VAL A 60 4.12 8.22 -12.09
CA VAL A 60 4.42 7.47 -13.33
C VAL A 60 3.69 6.13 -13.34
N THR A 61 3.68 5.42 -12.20
CA THR A 61 2.95 4.16 -12.03
C THR A 61 1.45 4.34 -12.24
N MET A 62 0.87 5.41 -11.68
CA MET A 62 -0.55 5.72 -11.90
C MET A 62 -0.87 6.02 -13.37
N ILE A 63 -0.03 6.78 -14.08
CA ILE A 63 -0.21 7.07 -15.51
C ILE A 63 -0.12 5.78 -16.34
N ALA A 64 0.84 4.91 -16.04
CA ALA A 64 0.99 3.63 -16.72
C ALA A 64 -0.26 2.74 -16.53
N LEU A 65 -0.77 2.68 -15.29
CA LEU A 65 -1.99 1.93 -14.97
C LEU A 65 -3.22 2.50 -15.69
N ALA A 66 -3.36 3.83 -15.74
CA ALA A 66 -4.46 4.48 -16.46
C ALA A 66 -4.43 4.14 -17.96
N ARG A 67 -3.26 4.22 -18.60
CA ARG A 67 -3.10 3.82 -20.01
C ARG A 67 -3.40 2.33 -20.23
N GLN A 68 -2.97 1.47 -19.31
CA GLN A 68 -3.27 0.04 -19.38
C GLN A 68 -4.78 -0.22 -19.31
N PHE A 69 -5.47 0.46 -18.41
CA PHE A 69 -6.93 0.41 -18.30
C PHE A 69 -7.61 0.92 -19.58
N GLU A 70 -7.19 2.06 -20.13
CA GLU A 70 -7.74 2.58 -21.40
C GLU A 70 -7.56 1.60 -22.55
N MET A 71 -6.41 0.92 -22.65
CA MET A 71 -6.18 -0.11 -23.66
C MET A 71 -7.12 -1.30 -23.46
N GLN A 72 -7.31 -1.77 -22.22
CA GLN A 72 -8.25 -2.84 -21.91
C GLN A 72 -9.67 -2.50 -22.34
N VAL A 73 -10.13 -1.27 -22.07
CA VAL A 73 -11.46 -0.79 -22.49
C VAL A 73 -11.58 -0.71 -24.01
N LYS A 74 -10.55 -0.21 -24.70
CA LYS A 74 -10.53 -0.15 -26.17
C LYS A 74 -10.60 -1.54 -26.81
N VAL A 75 -9.89 -2.51 -26.25
CA VAL A 75 -9.94 -3.92 -26.72
C VAL A 75 -11.33 -4.50 -26.54
N MET A 76 -11.98 -4.27 -25.39
CA MET A 76 -13.36 -4.72 -25.16
C MET A 76 -14.32 -4.08 -26.17
N SER A 77 -14.24 -2.76 -26.38
CA SER A 77 -15.09 -2.06 -27.35
C SER A 77 -14.88 -2.55 -28.79
N ALA A 78 -13.64 -2.85 -29.17
CA ALA A 78 -13.34 -3.43 -30.47
C ALA A 78 -13.93 -4.83 -30.63
N ALA A 79 -13.87 -5.66 -29.58
CA ALA A 79 -14.48 -6.98 -29.55
C ALA A 79 -16.01 -6.91 -29.68
N ASP A 80 -16.66 -5.97 -28.97
CA ASP A 80 -18.12 -5.76 -29.05
C ASP A 80 -18.55 -5.34 -30.47
N SER A 81 -17.84 -4.39 -31.08
CA SER A 81 -18.11 -3.95 -32.45
C SER A 81 -17.94 -5.09 -33.48
N MET A 82 -16.92 -5.93 -33.29
CA MET A 82 -16.69 -7.12 -34.12
C MET A 82 -17.81 -8.15 -33.96
N ALA A 83 -18.26 -8.40 -32.72
CA ALA A 83 -19.39 -9.29 -32.45
C ALA A 83 -20.69 -8.77 -33.07
N GLU A 84 -20.95 -7.46 -32.99
CA GLU A 84 -22.12 -6.85 -33.62
C GLU A 84 -22.08 -7.01 -35.15
N THR A 85 -20.94 -6.71 -35.77
CA THR A 85 -20.75 -6.84 -37.22
C THR A 85 -20.93 -8.29 -37.67
N GLY A 86 -20.34 -9.25 -36.95
CA GLY A 86 -20.53 -10.68 -37.21
C GLY A 86 -21.99 -11.10 -37.12
N SER A 87 -22.73 -10.61 -36.12
CA SER A 87 -24.17 -10.87 -35.99
C SER A 87 -25.01 -10.29 -37.14
N ARG A 88 -24.59 -9.16 -37.72
CA ARG A 88 -25.27 -8.55 -38.88
C ARG A 88 -25.06 -9.38 -40.13
N LEU A 89 -23.85 -9.90 -40.36
CA LEU A 89 -23.55 -10.77 -41.50
C LEU A 89 -24.40 -12.05 -41.47
N LEU A 90 -24.56 -12.67 -40.30
CA LEU A 90 -25.40 -13.86 -40.12
C LEU A 90 -26.90 -13.62 -40.38
N ARG A 91 -27.38 -12.37 -40.32
CA ARG A 91 -28.79 -12.01 -40.62
C ARG A 91 -29.03 -11.70 -42.10
N MET A 92 -27.98 -11.55 -42.89
CA MET A 92 -28.07 -11.25 -44.33
C MET A 92 -28.01 -12.51 -45.21
N GLU A 93 -27.78 -13.69 -44.61
CA GLU A 93 -28.04 -15.00 -45.22
C GLU A 93 -29.44 -15.52 -44.81
#